data_AF-A0A533QBJ5-F1
#
_entry.id   AF-A0A533QBJ5-F1
#
_cell.length_a   1.000
_cell.length_b   1.000
_cell.length_c   1.000
_cell.angle_alpha   90.00
_cell.angle_beta   90.00
_cell.angle_gamma   90.00
#
_symmetry.space_group_name_H-M   'P 1'
#
loop_
_entity.id
_entity.type
_entity.pdbx_description
1 polymer ?
#
loop_
_entity_poly.entity_id
_entity_poly.type
_entity_poly.pdbx_seq_one_letter_code
_entity_poly.pdbx_strand_id
1 'polypeptide(L)'
;MGYRNDSQKDIFIDYAKVLEAYGGENRGGRKLYWEAISHDLSMGMSIKEKVIGGSILGSDTFIRRIRDRFLPEKSREIPAVKHLRKHTTKEEIIAALCKEVGKGFDEIKKEHGIIRQIAMDLLYRVGGLKGTEIGGMMGIDYSTVSQGRKRLREKLKRDKSLAKTIKKIEMDLSF
;
A
#
# COMPACT_ATOMS: atom_id res chain seq x y z
N MET A 1 8.21 -30.04 -2.29
CA MET A 1 8.28 -29.05 -3.37
C MET A 1 9.58 -29.26 -4.13
N GLY A 2 9.57 -29.14 -5.46
CA GLY A 2 10.76 -29.34 -6.30
C GLY A 2 11.99 -28.54 -5.87
N TYR A 3 11.80 -27.33 -5.31
CA TYR A 3 12.89 -26.52 -4.76
C TYR A 3 13.62 -27.14 -3.55
N ARG A 4 12.99 -28.07 -2.84
CA ARG A 4 13.56 -28.76 -1.67
C ARG A 4 13.98 -30.19 -1.99
N ASN A 5 13.33 -30.83 -2.95
CA ASN A 5 13.59 -32.22 -3.32
C ASN A 5 13.56 -32.40 -4.84
N ASP A 6 14.66 -32.93 -5.38
CA ASP A 6 14.85 -33.18 -6.81
C ASP A 6 13.81 -34.15 -7.39
N SER A 7 13.36 -35.13 -6.58
CA SER A 7 12.35 -36.10 -7.00
C SER A 7 10.93 -35.52 -7.11
N GLN A 8 10.74 -34.24 -6.78
CA GLN A 8 9.46 -33.53 -6.83
C GLN A 8 9.49 -32.33 -7.80
N LYS A 9 10.39 -32.37 -8.79
CA LYS A 9 10.44 -31.37 -9.86
C LYS A 9 9.17 -31.39 -10.68
N ASP A 10 8.74 -30.20 -11.07
CA ASP A 10 7.72 -29.99 -12.07
C ASP A 10 8.39 -29.66 -13.40
N ILE A 11 7.87 -30.24 -14.49
CA ILE A 11 8.41 -30.04 -15.85
C ILE A 11 8.26 -28.60 -16.33
N PHE A 12 7.33 -27.83 -15.76
CA PHE A 12 7.06 -26.45 -16.17
C PHE A 12 7.93 -25.41 -15.44
N ILE A 13 8.81 -25.84 -14.53
CA ILE A 13 9.59 -24.93 -13.68
C ILE A 13 11.07 -25.03 -14.05
N ASP A 14 11.65 -23.89 -14.44
CA ASP A 14 13.09 -23.73 -14.64
C ASP A 14 13.77 -23.51 -13.28
N TYR A 15 14.08 -24.61 -12.60
CA TYR A 15 14.73 -24.59 -11.28
C TYR A 15 16.15 -24.01 -11.33
N ALA A 16 16.85 -24.17 -12.45
CA ALA A 16 18.22 -23.69 -12.61
C ALA A 16 18.29 -22.16 -12.49
N LYS A 17 17.38 -21.43 -13.15
CA LYS A 17 17.32 -19.96 -13.05
C LYS A 17 17.12 -19.44 -11.64
N VAL A 18 16.27 -20.11 -10.84
CA VAL A 18 15.98 -19.67 -9.48
C VAL A 18 17.13 -20.03 -8.54
N LEU A 19 17.70 -21.23 -8.68
CA LEU A 19 18.75 -21.73 -7.79
C LEU A 19 20.15 -21.18 -8.13
N GLU A 20 20.36 -20.59 -9.30
CA GLU A 20 21.61 -19.95 -9.70
C GLU A 20 22.13 -18.97 -8.63
N ALA A 21 21.25 -18.11 -8.12
CA ALA A 21 21.56 -17.15 -7.06
C ALA A 21 21.94 -17.79 -5.71
N TYR A 22 21.69 -19.09 -5.55
CA TYR A 22 21.90 -19.85 -4.33
C TYR A 22 23.00 -20.91 -4.48
N GLY A 23 23.78 -20.91 -5.57
CA GLY A 23 24.84 -21.89 -5.80
C GLY A 23 24.45 -23.04 -6.74
N GLY A 24 23.38 -22.85 -7.52
CA GLY A 24 22.98 -23.71 -8.63
C GLY A 24 22.08 -24.88 -8.25
N GLU A 25 21.68 -25.65 -9.27
CA GLU A 25 20.74 -26.77 -9.14
C GLU A 25 21.40 -28.03 -8.55
N ASN A 26 21.74 -27.96 -7.27
CA ASN A 26 22.32 -29.06 -6.52
C ASN A 26 21.79 -29.07 -5.07
N ARG A 27 22.18 -30.08 -4.29
CA ARG A 27 21.73 -30.22 -2.90
C ARG A 27 22.13 -29.02 -2.03
N GLY A 28 23.30 -28.43 -2.28
CA GLY A 28 23.78 -27.23 -1.59
C GLY A 28 22.93 -26.01 -1.91
N GLY A 29 22.67 -25.74 -3.19
CA GLY A 29 21.88 -24.57 -3.60
C GLY A 29 20.42 -24.65 -3.20
N ARG A 30 19.82 -25.85 -3.21
CA ARG A 30 18.49 -26.09 -2.65
C ARG A 30 18.44 -25.84 -1.14
N LYS A 31 19.49 -26.21 -0.40
CA LYS A 31 19.60 -25.95 1.05
C LYS A 31 19.68 -24.45 1.32
N LEU A 32 20.55 -23.73 0.61
CA LEU A 32 20.71 -22.28 0.75
C LEU A 32 19.43 -21.52 0.39
N TYR A 33 18.75 -21.91 -0.70
CA TYR A 33 17.42 -21.37 -1.03
C TYR A 33 16.43 -21.58 0.12
N TRP A 34 16.36 -22.79 0.68
CA TRP A 34 15.44 -23.10 1.77
C TRP A 34 15.75 -22.34 3.06
N GLU A 35 17.03 -22.16 3.40
CA GLU A 35 17.46 -21.35 4.54
C GLU A 35 17.08 -19.88 4.35
N ALA A 36 17.29 -19.31 3.17
CA ALA A 36 16.87 -17.94 2.84
C ALA A 36 15.35 -17.76 2.98
N ILE A 37 14.56 -18.65 2.37
CA ILE A 37 13.10 -18.60 2.47
C ILE A 37 12.61 -18.77 3.92
N SER A 38 13.23 -19.66 4.69
CA SER A 38 12.86 -19.88 6.10
C SER A 38 13.19 -18.66 6.96
N HIS A 39 14.36 -18.05 6.72
CA HIS A 39 14.75 -16.80 7.37
C HIS A 39 13.75 -15.68 7.05
N ASP A 40 13.40 -15.50 5.79
CA ASP A 40 12.45 -14.47 5.34
C ASP A 40 11.03 -14.67 5.87
N LEU A 41 10.58 -15.94 5.95
CA LEU A 41 9.32 -16.32 6.59
C LEU A 41 9.36 -16.01 8.09
N SER A 42 10.48 -16.29 8.77
CA SER A 42 10.66 -16.00 10.20
C SER A 42 10.70 -14.50 10.51
N MET A 43 11.18 -13.68 9.56
CA MET A 43 11.12 -12.22 9.64
C MET A 43 9.73 -11.65 9.31
N GLY A 44 8.74 -12.50 9.00
CA GLY A 44 7.37 -12.07 8.77
C GLY A 44 7.18 -11.30 7.46
N MET A 45 7.91 -11.64 6.38
CA MET A 45 7.64 -11.04 5.08
C MET A 45 6.25 -11.45 4.55
N SER A 46 5.27 -10.57 4.71
CA SER A 46 3.93 -10.73 4.16
C SER A 46 3.90 -10.40 2.66
N ILE A 47 4.57 -11.21 1.84
CA ILE A 47 4.59 -11.04 0.37
C ILE A 47 3.15 -10.87 -0.18
N LYS A 48 2.18 -11.61 0.39
CA LYS A 48 0.76 -11.49 0.05
C LYS A 48 0.18 -10.09 0.25
N GLU A 49 0.62 -9.35 1.28
CA GLU A 49 0.16 -7.97 1.53
C GLU A 49 0.77 -6.98 0.55
N LYS A 50 1.91 -7.32 -0.07
CA LYS A 50 2.56 -6.53 -1.12
C LYS A 50 2.00 -6.81 -2.52
N VAL A 51 1.15 -7.83 -2.69
CA VAL A 51 0.49 -8.13 -3.97
C VAL A 51 -0.75 -7.25 -4.14
N ILE A 52 -0.74 -6.37 -5.13
CA ILE A 52 -1.84 -5.47 -5.47
C ILE A 52 -2.67 -6.07 -6.61
N GLY A 53 -3.99 -5.97 -6.47
CA GLY A 53 -4.94 -6.42 -7.49
C GLY A 53 -4.88 -7.92 -7.77
N GLY A 54 -4.28 -8.71 -6.87
CA GLY A 54 -4.18 -10.18 -6.98
C GLY A 54 -3.07 -10.69 -7.91
N SER A 55 -2.32 -9.81 -8.58
CA SER A 55 -1.32 -10.25 -9.57
C SER A 55 -0.10 -9.34 -9.73
N ILE A 56 -0.07 -8.17 -9.09
CA ILE A 56 1.02 -7.20 -9.26
C ILE A 56 1.85 -7.14 -7.98
N LEU A 57 3.14 -7.45 -8.09
CA LEU A 57 4.12 -7.32 -7.02
C LEU A 57 5.30 -6.48 -7.54
N GLY A 58 5.68 -5.44 -6.79
CA GLY A 58 6.79 -4.58 -7.17
C GLY A 58 6.90 -3.36 -6.24
N SER A 59 7.87 -2.49 -6.51
CA SER A 59 7.97 -1.19 -5.83
C SER A 59 6.81 -0.28 -6.18
N ASP A 60 6.53 0.73 -5.35
CA ASP A 60 5.49 1.74 -5.64
C ASP A 60 5.71 2.42 -7.01
N THR A 61 6.97 2.65 -7.37
CA THR A 61 7.37 3.19 -8.69
C THR A 61 7.01 2.24 -9.84
N PHE A 62 7.22 0.93 -9.65
CA PHE A 62 6.84 -0.08 -10.64
C PHE A 62 5.32 -0.16 -10.79
N ILE A 63 4.61 -0.20 -9.67
CA ILE A 63 3.14 -0.24 -9.61
C ILE A 63 2.53 0.97 -10.34
N ARG A 64 3.05 2.18 -10.07
CA ARG A 64 2.63 3.41 -10.74
C ARG A 64 2.91 3.36 -12.25
N ARG A 65 4.10 2.90 -12.65
CA ARG A 65 4.43 2.71 -14.07
C ARG A 65 3.48 1.74 -14.78
N ILE A 66 3.08 0.66 -14.12
CA ILE A 66 2.12 -0.30 -14.65
C ILE A 66 0.73 0.34 -14.79
N ARG A 67 0.29 1.13 -13.79
CA ARG A 67 -0.95 1.92 -13.87
C ARG A 67 -0.94 2.83 -15.09
N ASP A 68 0.06 3.71 -15.18
CA ASP A 68 0.10 4.78 -16.19
C ASP A 68 0.21 4.22 -17.62
N ARG A 69 0.89 3.08 -17.78
CA ARG A 69 1.09 2.46 -19.09
C ARG A 69 -0.08 1.59 -19.53
N PHE A 70 -0.78 0.91 -18.61
CA PHE A 70 -1.69 -0.18 -18.97
C PHE A 70 -3.13 -0.02 -18.48
N LEU A 71 -3.48 1.04 -17.73
CA LEU A 71 -4.85 1.25 -17.25
C LEU A 71 -5.57 2.41 -17.96
N PRO A 72 -6.58 2.13 -18.80
CA PRO A 72 -7.47 3.15 -19.34
C PRO A 72 -8.29 3.85 -18.25
N GLU A 73 -8.71 5.10 -18.49
CA GLU A 73 -9.59 5.85 -17.58
C GLU A 73 -10.94 5.16 -17.33
N LYS A 74 -11.45 4.42 -18.32
CA LYS A 74 -12.77 3.77 -18.30
C LYS A 74 -12.82 2.38 -17.66
N SER A 75 -11.72 1.85 -17.14
CA SER A 75 -11.67 0.49 -16.55
C SER A 75 -12.18 0.38 -15.10
N ARG A 76 -13.16 1.22 -14.70
CA ARG A 76 -13.67 1.32 -13.31
C ARG A 76 -14.30 0.02 -12.79
N GLU A 77 -14.77 -0.85 -13.67
CA GLU A 77 -15.51 -2.06 -13.30
C GLU A 77 -14.61 -3.27 -12.99
N ILE A 78 -13.32 -3.22 -13.35
CA ILE A 78 -12.41 -4.34 -13.11
C ILE A 78 -11.88 -4.27 -11.67
N PRO A 79 -12.09 -5.30 -10.81
CA PRO A 79 -11.69 -5.27 -9.41
C PRO A 79 -10.19 -5.01 -9.19
N ALA A 80 -9.31 -5.66 -9.97
CA ALA A 80 -7.86 -5.47 -9.88
C ALA A 80 -7.45 -4.01 -10.17
N VAL A 81 -8.12 -3.37 -11.13
CA VAL A 81 -7.92 -1.95 -11.50
C VAL A 81 -8.36 -1.03 -10.37
N LYS A 82 -9.49 -1.35 -9.72
CA LYS A 82 -9.98 -0.62 -8.55
C LYS A 82 -8.98 -0.69 -7.39
N HIS A 83 -8.39 -1.86 -7.14
CA HIS A 83 -7.35 -2.02 -6.11
C HIS A 83 -6.08 -1.24 -6.46
N LEU A 84 -5.63 -1.26 -7.72
CA LEU A 84 -4.45 -0.50 -8.14
C LEU A 84 -4.67 1.01 -7.97
N ARG A 85 -5.83 1.53 -8.41
CA ARG A 85 -6.18 2.94 -8.24
C ARG A 85 -6.24 3.33 -6.77
N LYS A 86 -6.92 2.54 -5.92
CA LYS A 86 -6.97 2.80 -4.47
C LYS A 86 -5.58 2.87 -3.84
N HIS A 87 -4.68 1.98 -4.24
CA HIS A 87 -3.30 1.99 -3.76
C HIS A 87 -2.63 3.31 -4.16
N THR A 88 -2.56 3.60 -5.46
CA THR A 88 -1.87 4.79 -5.95
C THR A 88 -2.47 6.10 -5.42
N THR A 89 -3.80 6.19 -5.33
CA THR A 89 -4.47 7.35 -4.71
C THR A 89 -4.13 7.49 -3.23
N LYS A 90 -3.96 6.40 -2.48
CA LYS A 90 -3.51 6.44 -1.08
C LYS A 90 -2.08 6.99 -0.98
N GLU A 91 -1.14 6.56 -1.83
CA GLU A 91 0.21 7.13 -1.83
C GLU A 91 0.22 8.62 -2.21
N GLU A 92 -0.54 9.01 -3.22
CA GLU A 92 -0.67 10.39 -3.68
C GLU A 92 -1.22 11.28 -2.55
N ILE A 93 -2.29 10.84 -1.85
CA ILE A 93 -2.85 11.54 -0.69
C ILE A 93 -1.82 11.73 0.41
N ILE A 94 -1.08 10.67 0.75
CA ILE A 94 -0.06 10.74 1.81
C ILE A 94 1.04 11.72 1.42
N ALA A 95 1.53 11.66 0.18
CA ALA A 95 2.57 12.56 -0.30
C ALA A 95 2.12 14.03 -0.29
N ALA A 96 0.94 14.33 -0.83
CA ALA A 96 0.38 15.68 -0.85
C ALA A 96 0.16 16.22 0.58
N LEU A 97 -0.36 15.39 1.48
CA LEU A 97 -0.54 15.76 2.88
C LEU A 97 0.79 16.05 3.59
N CYS A 98 1.79 15.18 3.44
CA CYS A 98 3.09 15.36 4.07
C CYS A 98 3.78 16.64 3.56
N LYS A 99 3.64 16.93 2.27
CA LYS A 99 4.14 18.16 1.64
C LYS A 99 3.48 19.42 2.21
N GLU A 100 2.15 19.46 2.31
CA GLU A 100 1.43 20.65 2.82
C GLU A 100 1.69 20.88 4.32
N VAL A 101 1.80 19.81 5.10
CA VAL A 101 1.97 19.88 6.56
C VAL A 101 3.44 20.01 6.97
N GLY A 102 4.37 19.65 6.09
CA GLY A 102 5.81 19.63 6.38
C GLY A 102 6.22 18.54 7.38
N LYS A 103 5.43 17.46 7.48
CA LYS A 103 5.63 16.36 8.44
C LYS A 103 5.58 15.01 7.76
N GLY A 104 6.33 14.06 8.29
CA GLY A 104 6.27 12.66 7.83
C GLY A 104 4.96 11.98 8.23
N PHE A 105 4.52 10.98 7.47
CA PHE A 105 3.27 10.29 7.77
C PHE A 105 3.30 9.60 9.15
N ASP A 106 4.45 9.11 9.60
CA ASP A 106 4.58 8.53 10.94
C ASP A 106 4.47 9.57 12.07
N GLU A 107 4.85 10.82 11.83
CA GLU A 107 4.62 11.92 12.77
C GLU A 107 3.13 12.24 12.84
N ILE A 108 2.46 12.31 11.69
CA ILE A 108 1.01 12.52 11.59
C ILE A 108 0.23 11.41 12.34
N LYS A 109 0.70 10.16 12.29
CA LYS A 109 0.11 9.06 13.06
C LYS A 109 0.23 9.25 14.57
N LYS A 110 1.36 9.80 15.05
CA LYS A 110 1.60 10.01 16.48
C LYS A 110 0.89 11.25 17.01
N GLU A 111 0.57 12.20 16.15
CA GLU A 111 -0.14 13.40 16.55
C GLU A 111 -1.60 13.13 16.93
N HIS A 112 -2.04 13.85 17.97
CA HIS A 112 -3.45 14.00 18.28
C HIS A 112 -3.89 15.37 17.76
N GLY A 113 -4.84 15.39 16.82
CA GLY A 113 -5.35 16.69 16.37
C GLY A 113 -5.93 16.69 14.97
N ILE A 114 -6.02 17.92 14.43
CA ILE A 114 -6.74 18.21 13.19
C ILE A 114 -6.07 17.61 11.97
N ILE A 115 -4.74 17.56 11.94
CA ILE A 115 -3.95 17.01 10.83
C ILE A 115 -4.25 15.52 10.65
N ARG A 116 -4.23 14.74 11.74
CA ARG A 116 -4.58 13.32 11.69
C ARG A 116 -6.03 13.10 11.27
N GLN A 117 -6.95 13.99 11.67
CA GLN A 117 -8.34 13.94 11.21
C GLN A 117 -8.48 14.24 9.72
N ILE A 118 -7.70 15.20 9.19
CA ILE A 118 -7.62 15.50 7.74
C ILE A 118 -7.13 14.25 6.99
N ALA A 119 -6.05 13.62 7.48
CA ALA A 119 -5.53 12.38 6.89
C ALA A 119 -6.61 11.28 6.81
N MET A 120 -7.35 11.07 7.91
CA MET A 120 -8.44 10.09 7.96
C MET A 120 -9.54 10.42 6.95
N ASP A 121 -9.91 11.70 6.81
CA ASP A 121 -10.98 12.08 5.88
C ASP A 121 -10.55 11.96 4.41
N LEU A 122 -9.35 12.42 4.06
CA LEU A 122 -8.85 12.33 2.69
C LEU A 122 -8.68 10.87 2.25
N LEU A 123 -8.06 10.03 3.07
CA LEU A 123 -7.91 8.60 2.77
C LEU A 123 -9.25 7.88 2.59
N TYR A 124 -10.28 8.29 3.33
CA TYR A 124 -11.62 7.73 3.18
C TYR A 124 -12.33 8.26 1.94
N ARG A 125 -12.48 9.59 1.83
CA ARG A 125 -13.35 10.25 0.84
C ARG A 125 -12.71 10.31 -0.55
N VAL A 126 -11.42 10.60 -0.61
CA VAL A 126 -10.67 10.68 -1.88
C VAL A 126 -10.04 9.33 -2.20
N GLY A 127 -9.41 8.67 -1.22
CA GLY A 127 -8.75 7.37 -1.41
C GLY A 127 -9.70 6.18 -1.53
N GLY A 128 -10.94 6.31 -1.05
CA GLY A 128 -11.93 5.22 -1.07
C GLY A 128 -11.58 4.05 -0.14
N LEU A 129 -10.75 4.28 0.89
CA LEU A 129 -10.41 3.29 1.90
C LEU A 129 -11.53 3.13 2.92
N LYS A 130 -11.67 1.92 3.47
CA LYS A 130 -12.55 1.61 4.59
C LYS A 130 -11.93 2.12 5.90
N GLY A 131 -12.78 2.40 6.88
CA GLY A 131 -12.33 2.83 8.21
C GLY A 131 -11.40 1.82 8.89
N THR A 132 -11.56 0.53 8.64
CA THR A 132 -10.67 -0.53 9.13
C THR A 132 -9.28 -0.49 8.48
N GLU A 133 -9.21 -0.25 7.17
CA GLU A 133 -7.94 -0.10 6.43
C GLU A 133 -7.17 1.13 6.95
N ILE A 134 -7.86 2.26 7.10
CA ILE A 134 -7.28 3.50 7.65
C ILE A 134 -6.85 3.30 9.11
N GLY A 135 -7.65 2.59 9.91
CA GLY A 135 -7.33 2.27 11.30
C GLY A 135 -6.03 1.48 11.41
N GLY A 136 -5.89 0.42 10.59
CA GLY A 136 -4.65 -0.35 10.50
C GLY A 136 -3.43 0.50 10.12
N MET A 137 -3.57 1.38 9.13
CA MET A 137 -2.48 2.29 8.72
C MET A 137 -2.08 3.27 9.83
N MET A 138 -3.03 3.69 10.66
CA MET A 138 -2.83 4.70 11.71
C MET A 138 -2.61 4.13 13.10
N GLY A 139 -2.62 2.80 13.28
CA GLY A 139 -2.51 2.13 14.57
C GLY A 139 -3.67 2.43 15.53
N ILE A 140 -4.88 2.57 15.01
CA ILE A 140 -6.10 2.88 15.79
C ILE A 140 -7.29 2.05 15.32
N ASP A 141 -8.35 2.02 16.12
CA ASP A 141 -9.58 1.33 15.74
C ASP A 141 -10.39 2.11 14.70
N TYR A 142 -11.28 1.39 14.01
CA TYR A 142 -12.16 2.00 12.99
C TYR A 142 -13.11 3.04 13.60
N SER A 143 -13.45 2.89 14.89
CA SER A 143 -14.36 3.81 15.59
C SER A 143 -13.71 5.19 15.77
N THR A 144 -12.41 5.23 16.11
CA THR A 144 -11.62 6.47 16.17
C THR A 144 -11.54 7.14 14.81
N VAL A 145 -11.38 6.38 13.72
CA VAL A 145 -11.43 6.92 12.36
C VAL A 145 -12.77 7.59 12.07
N SER A 146 -13.88 6.91 12.39
CA SER A 146 -15.24 7.45 12.19
C SER A 146 -15.47 8.74 12.99
N GLN A 147 -15.10 8.74 14.28
CA GLN A 147 -15.25 9.90 15.16
C GLN A 147 -14.35 11.07 14.75
N GLY A 148 -13.10 10.79 14.37
CA GLY A 148 -12.15 11.81 13.91
C GLY A 148 -12.68 12.57 12.70
N ARG A 149 -13.21 11.84 11.71
CA ARG A 149 -13.83 12.43 10.52
C ARG A 149 -15.10 13.23 10.83
N LYS A 150 -15.94 12.72 11.74
CA LYS A 150 -17.13 13.47 12.20
C LYS A 150 -16.73 14.81 12.84
N ARG A 151 -15.72 14.80 13.72
CA ARG A 151 -15.20 16.01 14.38
C ARG A 151 -14.62 17.00 13.37
N LEU A 152 -13.87 16.52 12.37
CA LEU A 152 -13.34 17.37 11.30
C LEU A 152 -14.45 18.10 10.54
N ARG A 153 -15.48 17.36 10.13
CA ARG A 153 -16.61 17.93 9.38
C ARG A 153 -17.36 19.00 10.17
N GLU A 154 -17.53 18.83 11.47
CA GLU A 154 -18.13 19.87 12.32
C GLU A 154 -17.24 21.10 12.45
N LYS A 155 -15.91 20.93 12.53
CA LYS A 155 -14.95 22.05 12.53
C LYS A 155 -14.94 22.81 11.21
N LEU A 156 -15.02 22.12 10.08
CA LEU A 156 -15.04 22.73 8.74
C LEU A 156 -16.24 23.65 8.51
N LYS A 157 -17.37 23.43 9.19
CA LYS A 157 -18.52 24.34 9.13
C LYS A 157 -18.21 25.71 9.73
N ARG A 158 -17.25 25.80 10.66
CA ARG A 158 -16.95 27.00 11.45
C ARG A 158 -15.61 27.63 11.07
N ASP A 159 -14.66 26.86 10.55
CA ASP A 159 -13.31 27.30 10.22
C ASP A 159 -13.06 27.32 8.70
N LYS A 160 -13.12 28.52 8.12
CA LYS A 160 -12.85 28.75 6.69
C LYS A 160 -11.37 28.60 6.33
N SER A 161 -10.45 28.81 7.27
CA SER A 161 -9.01 28.65 7.02
C SER A 161 -8.68 27.18 6.84
N LEU A 162 -9.19 26.33 7.74
CA LEU A 162 -9.07 24.89 7.67
C LEU A 162 -9.63 24.33 6.36
N ALA A 163 -10.79 24.83 5.92
CA ALA A 163 -11.38 24.43 4.64
C ALA A 163 -10.47 24.78 3.44
N LYS A 164 -9.78 25.93 3.47
CA LYS A 164 -8.82 26.30 2.43
C LYS A 164 -7.61 25.36 2.40
N THR A 165 -7.07 24.98 3.56
CA THR A 165 -5.94 24.03 3.62
C THR A 165 -6.31 22.68 3.03
N ILE A 166 -7.48 22.13 3.37
CA ILE A 166 -7.95 20.87 2.77
C ILE A 166 -8.10 21.03 1.25
N LYS A 167 -8.69 22.15 0.80
CA LYS A 167 -8.85 22.41 -0.63
C LYS A 167 -7.52 22.50 -1.37
N LYS A 168 -6.47 23.06 -0.77
CA LYS A 168 -5.12 23.07 -1.36
C LYS A 168 -4.57 21.66 -1.55
N ILE A 169 -4.70 20.82 -0.51
CA ILE A 169 -4.27 19.41 -0.59
C ILE A 169 -5.06 18.68 -1.69
N GLU A 170 -6.36 18.92 -1.81
CA GLU A 170 -7.20 18.33 -2.86
C GLU A 170 -6.85 18.83 -4.27
N MET A 171 -6.44 20.08 -4.43
CA MET A 171 -5.96 20.61 -5.71
C MET A 171 -4.67 19.92 -6.16
N ASP A 172 -3.76 19.65 -5.23
CA ASP A 172 -2.53 18.88 -5.49
C ASP A 172 -2.81 17.40 -5.85
N LEU A 173 -4.03 16.91 -5.57
CA LEU A 173 -4.49 15.54 -5.88
C LEU A 173 -5.32 15.45 -7.17
N SER A 174 -5.69 16.58 -7.75
CA SER A 174 -6.53 16.63 -8.95
C SER A 174 -5.67 16.35 -10.19
N PHE A 175 -5.85 15.16 -10.75
CA PHE A 175 -5.43 14.80 -12.11
C PHE A 175 -6.35 15.45 -13.14
#